data_AF-B6BLK4-F1
#
_entry.id   AF-B6BLK4-F1
#
_cell.length_a   1.000
_cell.length_b   1.000
_cell.length_c   1.000
_cell.angle_alpha   90.00
_cell.angle_beta   90.00
_cell.angle_gamma   90.00
#
_symmetry.space_group_name_H-M   'P 1'
#
loop_
_entity.id
_entity.type
_entity.pdbx_description
1 polymer ?
#
loop_
_entity_poly.entity_id
_entity_poly.type
_entity_poly.pdbx_seq_one_letter_code
_entity_poly.pdbx_strand_id
1 'polypeptide(L)'
;MQKILKWFTPVLALGVAIFIIFFLISINPSQDKDYVEPLEYKSEVVQQKSKKVWLNHFSKTERLGYFYPVNEAYIEIDLDEQITSNTIYKLSASLLDPYQLFCLKEELKQHKLRYYLKRDKSSVELLIYSKNIEKLNSLVRVLKNYQISAKVELFKEDV
;
A
#
# COMPACT_ATOMS: atom_id res chain seq x y z
N MET A 1 -58.43 -25.11 -47.75
CA MET A 1 -57.38 -24.80 -46.74
C MET A 1 -57.79 -25.03 -45.28
N GLN A 2 -59.07 -25.18 -44.91
CA GLN A 2 -59.43 -25.39 -43.48
C GLN A 2 -59.10 -26.79 -42.93
N LYS A 3 -59.10 -27.86 -43.75
CA LYS A 3 -58.81 -29.22 -43.28
C LYS A 3 -57.35 -29.45 -42.89
N ILE A 4 -56.42 -28.80 -43.60
CA ILE A 4 -54.97 -28.88 -43.33
C ILE A 4 -54.63 -28.12 -42.05
N LEU A 5 -55.26 -26.96 -41.84
CA LEU A 5 -55.07 -26.16 -40.63
C LEU A 5 -55.56 -26.89 -39.37
N LYS A 6 -56.66 -27.65 -39.46
CA LYS A 6 -57.18 -28.48 -38.36
C LYS A 6 -56.24 -29.59 -37.92
N TRP A 7 -55.37 -30.09 -38.79
CA TRP A 7 -54.35 -31.08 -38.45
C TRP A 7 -53.02 -30.44 -38.05
N PHE A 8 -52.72 -29.24 -38.56
CA PHE A 8 -51.53 -28.50 -38.17
C PHE A 8 -51.62 -27.98 -36.73
N THR A 9 -52.78 -27.46 -36.30
CA THR A 9 -52.95 -26.94 -34.94
C THR A 9 -52.64 -27.96 -33.83
N PRO A 10 -53.14 -29.22 -33.85
CA PRO A 10 -52.79 -30.20 -32.82
C PRO A 10 -51.31 -30.63 -32.90
N VAL A 11 -50.74 -30.72 -34.11
CA VAL A 11 -49.31 -31.05 -34.29
C VAL A 11 -48.42 -29.95 -33.74
N LEU A 12 -48.75 -28.69 -34.01
CA LEU A 12 -48.05 -27.52 -33.46
C LEU A 12 -48.19 -27.48 -31.92
N ALA A 13 -49.40 -27.68 -31.39
CA ALA A 13 -49.64 -27.69 -29.95
C ALA A 13 -48.84 -28.80 -29.24
N LEU A 14 -48.76 -29.99 -29.85
CA LEU A 14 -47.94 -31.08 -29.35
C LEU A 14 -46.45 -30.73 -29.35
N GLY A 15 -45.96 -30.10 -30.44
CA GLY A 15 -44.59 -29.62 -30.52
C GLY A 15 -44.24 -28.58 -29.47
N VAL A 16 -45.15 -27.62 -29.24
CA VAL A 16 -44.98 -26.59 -28.19
C VAL A 16 -44.99 -27.23 -26.80
N ALA A 17 -45.87 -28.20 -26.53
CA ALA A 17 -45.91 -28.90 -25.25
C ALA A 17 -44.60 -29.67 -24.97
N ILE A 18 -44.07 -30.39 -25.97
CA ILE A 18 -42.78 -31.09 -25.86
C ILE A 18 -41.65 -30.09 -25.59
N PHE A 19 -41.62 -28.96 -26.32
CA PHE A 19 -40.61 -27.92 -26.13
C PHE A 19 -40.65 -27.33 -24.72
N ILE A 20 -41.84 -27.02 -24.19
CA ILE A 20 -41.99 -26.49 -22.83
C ILE A 20 -41.50 -27.50 -21.79
N ILE A 21 -41.84 -28.79 -21.93
CA ILE A 21 -41.38 -29.84 -21.01
C ILE A 21 -39.85 -29.93 -21.02
N PHE A 22 -39.23 -29.96 -22.21
CA PHE A 22 -37.79 -30.01 -22.34
C PHE A 22 -37.11 -28.76 -21.77
N PHE A 23 -37.68 -27.58 -22.05
CA PHE A 23 -37.21 -26.31 -21.51
C PHE A 23 -37.23 -26.31 -19.98
N LEU A 24 -38.33 -26.77 -19.37
CA LEU A 24 -38.48 -26.87 -17.91
C LEU A 24 -37.45 -27.82 -17.28
N ILE A 25 -37.14 -28.96 -17.92
CA ILE A 25 -36.08 -29.88 -17.45
C ILE A 25 -34.70 -29.22 -17.56
N SER A 26 -34.45 -28.46 -18.63
CA SER A 26 -33.16 -27.80 -18.88
C SER A 26 -32.88 -26.65 -17.91
N ILE A 27 -33.91 -25.86 -17.55
CA ILE A 27 -33.75 -24.74 -16.59
C ILE A 27 -33.81 -25.18 -15.12
N ASN A 28 -34.40 -26.34 -14.84
CA ASN A 28 -34.43 -26.93 -13.51
C ASN A 28 -33.74 -28.30 -13.55
N PRO A 29 -32.44 -28.36 -13.88
CA PRO A 29 -31.70 -29.61 -13.75
C PRO A 29 -31.87 -30.00 -12.29
N SER A 30 -32.42 -31.20 -12.05
CA SER A 30 -32.45 -31.79 -10.72
C SER A 30 -31.00 -31.80 -10.25
N GLN A 31 -30.67 -30.83 -9.42
CA GLN A 31 -29.54 -30.94 -8.52
C GLN A 31 -29.92 -32.16 -7.69
N ASP A 32 -29.41 -33.33 -8.07
CA ASP A 32 -29.13 -34.32 -7.07
C ASP A 32 -28.28 -33.55 -6.07
N LYS A 33 -28.95 -33.13 -5.01
CA LYS A 33 -28.27 -32.77 -3.79
C LYS A 33 -27.67 -34.10 -3.41
N ASP A 34 -26.44 -34.34 -3.86
CA ASP A 34 -25.51 -35.15 -3.12
C ASP A 34 -25.64 -34.60 -1.71
N TYR A 35 -26.40 -35.32 -0.87
CA TYR A 35 -26.35 -35.14 0.55
C TYR A 35 -24.91 -35.48 0.84
N VAL A 36 -24.07 -34.45 0.93
CA VAL A 36 -22.72 -34.55 1.41
C VAL A 36 -22.89 -35.14 2.79
N GLU A 37 -22.63 -36.44 2.89
CA GLU A 37 -22.55 -37.14 4.17
C GLU A 37 -21.64 -36.28 5.04
N PRO A 38 -22.04 -35.94 6.27
CA PRO A 38 -21.23 -35.05 7.10
C PRO A 38 -19.84 -35.65 7.17
N LEU A 39 -18.84 -34.91 6.67
CA LEU A 39 -17.45 -35.32 6.79
C LEU A 39 -17.20 -35.53 8.29
N GLU A 40 -16.94 -36.77 8.70
CA GLU A 40 -16.43 -37.03 10.03
C GLU A 40 -15.15 -36.21 10.18
N TYR A 41 -15.22 -35.17 11.00
CA TYR A 41 -14.10 -34.32 11.31
C TYR A 41 -13.10 -35.14 12.14
N LYS A 42 -12.18 -35.82 11.45
CA LYS A 42 -10.94 -36.29 12.09
C LYS A 42 -10.09 -35.06 12.38
N SER A 43 -10.12 -34.64 13.64
CA SER A 43 -9.31 -33.54 14.16
C SER A 43 -7.84 -33.96 14.29
N GLU A 44 -7.16 -34.26 13.19
CA GLU A 44 -5.72 -34.07 13.17
C GLU A 44 -5.48 -32.61 12.79
N VAL A 45 -5.45 -31.77 13.83
CA VAL A 45 -5.00 -30.39 13.72
C VAL A 45 -3.52 -30.44 13.38
N VAL A 46 -3.21 -30.55 12.08
CA VAL A 46 -1.92 -30.12 11.58
C VAL A 46 -1.90 -28.62 11.83
N GLN A 47 -1.22 -28.19 12.90
CA GLN A 47 -0.90 -26.80 13.14
C GLN A 47 0.02 -26.34 12.01
N GLN A 48 -0.58 -26.01 10.87
CA GLN A 48 0.12 -25.35 9.80
C GLN A 48 0.43 -23.95 10.32
N LYS A 49 1.66 -23.77 10.78
CA LYS A 49 2.21 -22.54 11.34
C LYS A 49 1.73 -21.38 10.48
N SER A 50 0.86 -20.53 11.03
CA SER A 50 0.11 -19.55 10.25
C SER A 50 1.09 -18.75 9.39
N LYS A 51 1.04 -18.96 8.08
CA LYS A 51 1.82 -18.15 7.14
C LYS A 51 1.42 -16.70 7.43
N LYS A 52 2.38 -15.79 7.65
CA LYS A 52 2.07 -14.36 7.86
C LYS A 52 1.40 -13.83 6.59
N VAL A 53 0.08 -13.88 6.55
CA VAL A 53 -0.74 -13.30 5.49
C VAL A 53 -0.81 -11.79 5.75
N TRP A 54 -0.75 -10.98 4.69
CA TRP A 54 -0.87 -9.51 4.79
C TRP A 54 -2.11 -9.06 5.58
N LEU A 55 -3.18 -9.87 5.54
CA LEU A 55 -4.40 -9.69 6.33
C LEU A 55 -4.17 -9.63 7.85
N ASN A 56 -3.15 -10.31 8.39
CA ASN A 56 -2.78 -10.25 9.81
C ASN A 56 -2.24 -8.87 10.25
N HIS A 57 -1.98 -7.95 9.32
CA HIS A 57 -1.61 -6.57 9.66
C HIS A 57 -2.84 -5.72 10.04
N PHE A 58 -4.03 -6.09 9.56
CA PHE A 58 -5.27 -5.39 9.90
C PHE A 58 -5.84 -5.82 11.25
N SER A 59 -5.59 -7.05 11.69
CA SER A 59 -6.02 -7.53 13.01
C SER A 59 -5.14 -7.01 14.15
N LYS A 60 -3.94 -6.50 13.84
CA LYS A 60 -2.99 -5.94 14.81
C LYS A 60 -3.20 -4.46 15.12
N THR A 61 -4.15 -3.79 14.48
CA THR A 61 -4.60 -2.50 14.99
C THR A 61 -5.50 -2.77 16.19
N GLU A 62 -4.89 -3.23 17.28
CA GLU A 62 -5.47 -3.08 18.61
C GLU A 62 -5.95 -1.63 18.70
N ARG A 63 -7.17 -1.45 19.20
CA ARG A 63 -7.69 -0.13 19.54
C ARG A 63 -6.81 0.42 20.66
N LEU A 64 -5.66 0.99 20.29
CA LEU A 64 -4.93 1.91 21.14
C LEU A 64 -6.00 2.92 21.57
N GLY A 65 -6.34 2.90 22.86
CA GLY A 65 -7.35 3.79 23.40
C GLY A 65 -7.11 5.20 22.87
N TYR A 66 -8.17 5.91 22.52
CA TYR A 66 -8.03 7.28 22.06
C TYR A 66 -7.45 8.10 23.22
N PHE A 67 -6.17 8.44 23.14
CA PHE A 67 -5.51 9.35 24.07
C PHE A 67 -5.52 10.74 23.44
N TYR A 68 -6.06 11.72 24.15
CA TYR A 68 -5.94 13.11 23.73
C TYR A 68 -4.45 13.48 23.63
N PRO A 69 -4.02 14.18 22.56
CA PRO A 69 -2.64 14.64 22.47
C PRO A 69 -2.34 15.56 23.64
N VAL A 70 -1.19 15.35 24.28
CA VAL A 70 -0.71 16.23 25.35
C VAL A 70 -0.50 17.63 24.75
N ASN A 71 -1.01 18.67 25.42
CA ASN A 71 -0.96 20.03 24.90
C ASN A 71 0.46 20.63 24.93
N GLU A 72 1.35 20.08 25.77
CA GLU A 72 2.66 20.64 26.06
C GLU A 72 3.70 19.52 26.20
N ALA A 73 4.89 19.75 25.63
CA ALA A 73 6.05 18.90 25.78
C ALA A 73 7.23 19.77 26.24
N TYR A 74 7.79 19.44 27.40
CA TYR A 74 9.00 20.08 27.91
C TYR A 74 10.22 19.30 27.44
N ILE A 75 11.17 20.00 26.84
CA ILE A 75 12.45 19.43 26.41
C ILE A 75 13.53 20.12 27.24
N GLU A 76 14.17 19.37 28.12
CA GLU A 76 15.37 19.79 28.83
C GLU A 76 16.57 19.27 28.04
N ILE A 77 17.43 20.17 27.58
CA ILE A 77 18.63 19.85 26.81
C ILE A 77 19.82 20.24 27.69
N ASP A 78 20.52 19.25 28.19
CA ASP A 78 21.79 19.45 28.89
C ASP A 78 22.89 19.70 27.85
N LEU A 79 23.41 20.92 27.82
CA LEU A 79 24.39 21.40 26.82
C LEU A 79 25.84 21.22 27.31
N ASP A 80 26.12 20.14 28.05
CA ASP A 80 27.39 19.97 28.79
C ASP A 80 28.58 19.46 27.95
N GLU A 81 28.51 19.54 26.62
CA GLU A 81 29.63 19.17 25.74
C GLU A 81 30.19 20.41 25.05
N GLN A 82 31.50 20.63 25.18
CA GLN A 82 32.25 21.61 24.39
C GLN A 82 31.85 21.45 22.92
N ILE A 83 31.13 22.44 22.39
CA ILE A 83 30.65 22.45 21.01
C ILE A 83 31.89 22.49 20.12
N THR A 84 32.36 21.32 19.71
CA THR A 84 33.43 21.20 18.73
C THR A 84 32.85 21.74 17.42
N SER A 85 33.34 22.92 17.01
CA SER A 85 32.95 23.62 15.78
C SER A 85 33.48 22.85 14.57
N ASN A 86 32.94 21.65 14.35
CA ASN A 86 33.25 20.88 13.17
C ASN A 86 32.46 21.47 12.02
N THR A 87 33.12 21.70 10.89
CA THR A 87 32.45 22.18 9.67
C THR A 87 31.32 21.22 9.30
N ILE A 88 30.08 21.70 9.41
CA ILE A 88 28.89 20.97 8.97
C ILE A 88 28.53 21.47 7.59
N TYR A 89 28.27 20.55 6.67
CA TYR A 89 27.74 20.86 5.36
C TYR A 89 26.26 20.53 5.34
N LYS A 90 25.48 21.42 4.72
CA LYS A 90 24.04 21.28 4.51
C LYS A 90 23.79 20.99 3.04
N LEU A 91 23.09 19.90 2.75
CA LEU A 91 22.52 19.66 1.43
C LEU A 91 21.06 20.10 1.44
N SER A 92 20.71 21.02 0.54
CA SER A 92 19.34 21.52 0.32
C SER A 92 18.83 21.10 -1.06
N ALA A 93 17.57 20.67 -1.14
CA ALA A 93 16.89 20.40 -2.41
C ALA A 93 15.42 20.75 -2.30
N SER A 94 14.88 21.43 -3.32
CA SER A 94 13.44 21.69 -3.44
C SER A 94 12.79 20.54 -4.20
N LEU A 95 11.82 19.89 -3.58
CA LEU A 95 11.06 18.77 -4.14
C LEU A 95 9.60 19.19 -4.26
N LEU A 96 9.05 19.04 -5.46
CA LEU A 96 7.66 19.43 -5.76
C LEU A 96 6.78 18.20 -6.05
N ASP A 97 7.37 17.12 -6.57
CA ASP A 97 6.63 15.94 -7.04
C ASP A 97 6.60 14.81 -5.99
N PRO A 98 5.42 14.26 -5.64
CA PRO A 98 5.29 13.06 -4.82
C PRO A 98 6.16 11.87 -5.25
N TYR A 99 6.37 11.66 -6.55
CA TYR A 99 7.20 10.56 -7.05
C TYR A 99 8.69 10.79 -6.71
N GLN A 100 9.20 11.99 -6.97
CA GLN A 100 10.58 12.36 -6.61
C GLN A 100 10.82 12.20 -5.11
N LEU A 101 9.84 12.55 -4.28
CA LEU A 101 9.93 12.37 -2.83
C LEU A 101 10.01 10.90 -2.42
N PHE A 102 9.27 10.01 -3.11
CA PHE A 102 9.34 8.58 -2.87
C PHE A 102 10.73 8.02 -3.21
N CYS A 103 11.23 8.31 -4.42
CA CYS A 103 12.57 7.88 -4.85
C CYS A 103 13.65 8.38 -3.90
N LEU A 104 13.57 9.65 -3.50
CA LEU A 104 14.49 10.23 -2.52
C LEU A 104 14.50 9.46 -1.20
N LYS A 105 13.32 9.16 -0.64
CA LYS A 105 13.22 8.47 0.65
C LYS A 105 13.85 7.07 0.61
N GLU A 106 13.64 6.34 -0.47
CA GLU A 106 14.23 5.02 -0.65
C GLU A 106 15.76 5.10 -0.77
N GLU A 107 16.30 6.03 -1.56
CA GLU A 107 17.75 6.25 -1.67
C GLU A 107 18.38 6.62 -0.31
N LEU A 108 17.79 7.58 0.41
CA LEU A 108 18.30 8.00 1.73
C LEU A 108 18.27 6.86 2.75
N LYS A 109 17.25 6.00 2.69
CA LYS A 109 17.11 4.80 3.52
C LYS A 109 18.19 3.77 3.20
N GLN A 110 18.50 3.54 1.92
CA GLN A 110 19.59 2.64 1.52
C GLN A 110 20.95 3.14 2.04
N HIS A 111 21.21 4.45 1.94
CA HIS A 111 22.47 5.06 2.38
C HIS A 111 22.57 5.33 3.89
N LYS A 112 21.54 4.97 4.67
CA LYS A 112 21.42 5.18 6.12
C LYS A 112 21.74 6.63 6.52
N LEU A 113 21.30 7.58 5.71
CA LEU A 113 21.51 9.00 5.97
C LEU A 113 20.38 9.54 6.84
N ARG A 114 20.74 10.26 7.90
CA ARG A 114 19.78 11.06 8.66
C ARG A 114 19.45 12.30 7.85
N TYR A 115 18.16 12.58 7.69
CA TYR A 115 17.67 13.70 6.91
C TYR A 115 16.48 14.33 7.59
N TYR A 116 16.25 15.60 7.28
CA TYR A 116 15.09 16.37 7.71
C TYR A 116 14.35 16.87 6.47
N LEU A 117 13.02 16.70 6.45
CA LEU A 117 12.16 17.21 5.39
C LEU A 117 11.32 18.34 5.97
N LYS A 118 11.56 19.56 5.50
CA LYS A 118 10.75 20.73 5.83
C LYS A 118 9.69 20.90 4.77
N ARG A 119 8.41 20.80 5.14
CA ARG A 119 7.31 21.04 4.20
C ARG A 119 6.84 22.48 4.34
N ASP A 120 6.90 23.24 3.26
CA ASP A 120 6.24 24.54 3.13
C ASP A 120 4.96 24.39 2.28
N LYS A 121 4.18 25.46 2.12
CA LYS A 121 2.89 25.48 1.42
C LYS A 121 2.97 24.98 -0.01
N SER A 122 4.11 25.16 -0.69
CA SER A 122 4.28 24.85 -2.11
C SER A 122 5.45 23.91 -2.41
N SER A 123 6.33 23.62 -1.45
CA SER A 123 7.53 22.81 -1.68
C SER A 123 7.94 22.00 -0.46
N VAL A 124 8.68 20.92 -0.70
CA VAL A 124 9.36 20.16 0.34
C VAL A 124 10.85 20.42 0.22
N GLU A 125 11.47 20.92 1.28
CA GLU A 125 12.89 21.15 1.36
C GLU A 125 13.57 19.96 2.08
N LEU A 126 14.49 19.29 1.40
CA LEU A 126 15.36 18.29 2.01
C LEU A 126 16.56 18.97 2.65
N LEU A 127 16.86 18.63 3.90
CA LEU A 127 18.00 19.15 4.65
C LEU A 127 18.80 17.97 5.21
N ILE A 128 20.08 17.87 4.83
CA ILE A 128 21.00 16.84 5.32
C ILE A 128 22.25 17.52 5.86
N TYR A 129 22.56 17.26 7.13
CA TYR A 129 23.75 17.76 7.80
C TYR A 129 24.81 16.66 7.88
N SER A 130 26.02 16.94 7.40
CA SER A 130 27.13 15.98 7.39
C SER A 130 28.47 16.69 7.51
N LYS A 131 29.42 16.08 8.22
CA LYS A 131 30.84 16.50 8.26
C LYS A 131 31.61 16.03 7.01
N ASN A 132 31.08 15.04 6.28
CA ASN A 132 31.71 14.46 5.10
C ASN A 132 31.11 15.05 3.82
N ILE A 133 31.86 15.95 3.17
CA ILE A 133 31.49 16.61 1.92
C ILE A 133 31.48 15.66 0.72
N GLU A 134 32.39 14.70 0.66
CA GLU A 134 32.48 13.75 -0.45
C GLU A 134 31.22 12.89 -0.54
N LYS A 135 30.69 12.45 0.62
CA LYS A 135 29.44 11.70 0.71
C LYS A 135 28.25 12.54 0.22
N LEU A 136 28.20 13.83 0.54
CA LEU A 136 27.16 14.73 0.03
C LEU A 136 27.28 14.93 -1.48
N ASN A 137 28.50 15.14 -1.99
CA ASN A 137 28.74 15.30 -3.43
C ASN A 137 28.38 14.03 -4.22
N SER A 138 28.67 12.85 -3.67
CA SER A 138 28.20 11.58 -4.22
C SER A 138 26.68 11.52 -4.27
N LEU A 139 26.00 11.93 -3.19
CA LEU A 139 24.55 11.97 -3.14
C LEU A 139 23.95 12.93 -4.17
N VAL A 140 24.53 14.13 -4.35
CA VAL A 140 24.09 15.09 -5.39
C VAL A 140 24.12 14.44 -6.79
N ARG A 141 25.14 13.63 -7.09
CA ARG A 141 25.24 12.91 -8.37
C ARG A 141 24.12 11.88 -8.53
N VAL A 142 23.83 11.11 -7.48
CA VAL A 142 22.74 10.12 -7.48
C VAL A 142 21.39 10.81 -7.66
N LEU A 143 21.14 11.90 -6.92
CA LEU A 143 19.90 12.67 -6.99
C LEU A 143 19.64 13.28 -8.37
N LYS A 144 20.70 13.64 -9.11
CA LYS A 144 20.58 14.14 -10.49
C LYS A 144 19.94 13.12 -11.43
N ASN A 145 20.14 11.82 -11.21
CA ASN A 145 19.52 10.76 -12.01
C ASN A 145 17.98 10.75 -11.85
N TYR A 146 17.50 11.25 -10.70
CA TYR A 146 16.08 11.38 -10.38
C TYR A 146 15.52 12.77 -10.69
N GLN A 147 16.27 13.59 -11.45
CA GLN A 147 15.91 14.98 -11.77
C GLN A 147 15.77 15.89 -10.54
N ILE A 148 16.38 15.51 -9.41
CA ILE A 148 16.36 16.29 -8.17
C ILE A 148 17.60 17.21 -8.19
N SER A 149 17.37 18.52 -8.19
CA SER A 149 18.44 19.51 -8.10
C SER A 149 18.76 19.81 -6.63
N ALA A 150 19.95 19.43 -6.20
CA ALA A 150 20.43 19.64 -4.83
C ALA A 150 21.69 20.53 -4.82
N LYS A 151 21.83 21.34 -3.78
CA LYS A 151 23.00 22.19 -3.52
C LYS A 151 23.62 21.84 -2.19
N VAL A 152 24.95 21.83 -2.13
CA VAL A 152 25.71 21.66 -0.89
C VAL A 152 26.25 23.03 -0.49
N GLU A 153 25.89 23.46 0.70
CA GLU A 153 26.28 24.74 1.28
C GLU A 153 26.96 24.51 2.62
N LEU A 154 27.90 25.38 2.99
CA LEU A 154 28.53 25.32 4.30
C LEU A 154 27.53 25.82 5.34
N PHE A 155 27.23 24.98 6.32
CA PHE A 155 26.30 25.29 7.39
C PHE A 155 27.07 25.80 8.59
N LYS A 156 27.11 27.13 8.73
CA LYS A 156 27.49 27.80 9.96
C LYS A 156 26.26 28.48 10.51
N GLU A 157 25.90 28.11 11.74
CA GLU A 157 24.97 28.88 12.54
C GLU A 157 25.63 29.03 13.91
N ASP A 158 26.64 29.93 13.94
CA ASP A 158 27.23 30.42 15.18
C ASP A 158 26.97 31.94 15.21
N VAL A 159 25.91 32.34 15.92
CA VAL A 159 25.77 33.67 16.55
C VAL A 159 25.59 33.43 18.04
#